data_AF-A0A9W7TGD9-F1
#
_entry.id   AF-A0A9W7TGD9-F1
#
_cell.length_a   1.000
_cell.length_b   1.000
_cell.length_c   1.000
_cell.angle_alpha   90.00
_cell.angle_beta   90.00
_cell.angle_gamma   90.00
#
_symmetry.space_group_name_H-M   'P 1'
#
loop_
_entity.id
_entity.type
_entity.pdbx_description
1 polymer ?
#
loop_
_entity_poly.entity_id
_entity_poly.type
_entity_poly.pdbx_seq_one_letter_code
_entity_poly.pdbx_strand_id
1 'polypeptide(L)'
;MTRVMFLVSAVALLVSAPARASQGDKEPVYRDCIKLCVRTNCTGARLRGFQSTQPPYMALTDRDLIPVCIINLLWWLCWCWQNRRILPYWWKCGMVVLLLHALALLELLDFPPLFWVLDAHAVWHLSTVPVHFLFYSFLIDDSLHLLNTEKPGVKLD
;
A
#
# COMPACT_ATOMS: atom_id res chain seq x y z
N MET A 1 17.56 -10.53 -16.80
CA MET A 1 17.08 -10.65 -15.39
C MET A 1 17.88 -9.78 -14.44
N THR A 2 19.19 -9.97 -14.26
CA THR A 2 20.02 -9.20 -13.30
C THR A 2 19.99 -7.69 -13.51
N ARG A 3 20.17 -7.19 -14.74
CA ARG A 3 20.20 -5.74 -15.02
C ARG A 3 18.90 -5.01 -14.65
N VAL A 4 17.75 -5.64 -14.85
CA VAL A 4 16.43 -5.06 -14.51
C VAL A 4 16.18 -5.11 -13.01
N MET A 5 16.55 -6.21 -12.34
CA MET A 5 16.48 -6.33 -10.88
C MET A 5 17.38 -5.29 -10.17
N PHE A 6 18.61 -5.07 -10.65
CA PHE A 6 19.51 -4.06 -10.10
C PHE A 6 18.96 -2.64 -10.25
N LEU A 7 18.37 -2.32 -11.41
CA LEU A 7 17.72 -1.03 -11.63
C LEU A 7 16.51 -0.83 -10.71
N VAL A 8 15.70 -1.88 -10.55
CA VAL A 8 14.54 -1.90 -9.63
C VAL A 8 14.96 -1.64 -8.19
N SER A 9 15.97 -2.34 -7.69
CA SER A 9 16.46 -2.16 -6.31
C SER A 9 17.12 -0.79 -6.11
N ALA A 10 17.86 -0.28 -7.10
CA ALA A 10 18.50 1.03 -7.03
C ALA A 10 17.50 2.19 -7.03
N VAL A 11 16.44 2.11 -7.84
CA VAL A 11 15.36 3.11 -7.87
C VAL A 11 14.56 3.10 -6.56
N ALA A 12 14.33 1.91 -5.97
CA ALA A 12 13.61 1.81 -4.69
C ALA A 12 14.34 2.50 -3.53
N LEU A 13 15.68 2.39 -3.48
CA LEU A 13 16.51 3.05 -2.47
C LEU A 13 16.52 4.58 -2.63
N LEU A 14 16.49 5.07 -3.88
CA LEU A 14 16.54 6.51 -4.19
C LEU A 14 15.24 7.27 -3.88
N VAL A 15 14.10 6.60 -3.78
CA VAL A 15 12.76 7.22 -3.64
C VAL A 15 12.26 7.23 -2.18
N SER A 16 13.13 6.94 -1.21
CA SER A 16 12.81 6.99 0.22
C SER A 16 12.70 8.42 0.77
N ALA A 17 11.72 9.18 0.28
CA ALA A 17 11.35 10.45 0.89
C ALA A 17 10.64 10.17 2.24
N PRO A 18 10.98 10.90 3.32
CA PRO A 18 10.28 10.75 4.59
C PRO A 18 8.80 11.15 4.43
N ALA A 19 7.90 10.31 4.92
CA ALA A 19 6.48 10.65 5.03
C ALA A 19 6.32 11.89 5.92
N ARG A 20 5.52 12.86 5.48
CA ARG A 20 5.19 14.05 6.26
C ARG A 20 3.99 13.75 7.13
N ALA A 21 3.99 14.27 8.36
CA ALA A 21 2.83 14.21 9.25
C ALA A 21 1.61 14.95 8.66
N SER A 22 0.43 14.57 9.12
CA SER A 22 -0.87 15.11 8.69
C SER A 22 -0.98 16.61 8.86
N GLN A 23 -1.93 17.23 8.15
CA GLN A 23 -2.34 18.60 8.49
C GLN A 23 -2.94 18.67 9.90
N GLY A 24 -3.67 17.66 10.36
CA GLY A 24 -4.22 17.60 11.72
C GLY A 24 -3.13 17.63 12.81
N ASP A 25 -2.02 16.92 12.59
CA ASP A 25 -0.87 16.87 13.49
C ASP A 25 -0.12 18.20 13.57
N LYS A 26 -0.33 19.07 12.58
CA LYS A 26 0.27 20.41 12.54
C LYS A 26 -0.58 21.45 13.27
N GLU A 27 -1.84 21.16 13.53
CA GLU A 27 -2.77 22.10 14.17
C GLU A 27 -2.32 22.45 15.60
N PRO A 28 -2.21 23.75 15.96
CA PRO A 28 -1.76 24.18 17.29
C PRO A 28 -2.58 23.58 18.43
N VAL A 29 -3.91 23.50 18.26
CA VAL A 29 -4.83 22.95 19.27
C VAL A 29 -4.52 21.49 19.58
N TYR A 30 -4.30 20.67 18.54
CA TYR A 30 -3.93 19.27 18.71
C TYR A 30 -2.55 19.12 19.35
N ARG A 31 -1.58 19.92 18.91
CA ARG A 31 -0.22 19.90 19.49
C ARG A 31 -0.22 20.28 20.95
N ASP A 32 -1.03 21.25 21.36
CA ASP A 32 -1.11 21.69 22.74
C ASP A 32 -1.84 20.68 23.62
N CYS A 33 -2.88 20.03 23.11
CA CYS A 33 -3.52 18.88 23.74
C CYS A 33 -2.52 17.72 23.96
N ILE A 34 -1.75 17.35 22.93
CA ILE A 34 -0.70 16.33 23.05
C ILE A 34 0.38 16.76 24.03
N LYS A 35 0.88 18.00 23.98
CA LYS A 35 1.88 18.49 24.94
C LYS A 35 1.39 18.39 26.38
N LEU A 36 0.12 18.72 26.62
CA LEU A 36 -0.48 18.58 27.94
C LEU A 36 -0.53 17.10 28.36
N CYS A 37 -1.04 16.23 27.49
CA CYS A 37 -1.09 14.78 27.72
C CYS A 37 0.30 14.19 28.01
N VAL A 38 1.31 14.58 27.23
CA VAL A 38 2.70 14.12 27.40
C VAL A 38 3.27 14.59 28.74
N ARG A 39 3.00 15.83 29.16
CA ARG A 39 3.48 16.34 30.45
C ARG A 39 2.76 15.75 31.65
N THR A 40 1.46 15.45 31.56
CA THR A 40 0.65 15.04 32.71
C THR A 40 0.49 13.53 32.83
N ASN A 41 0.34 12.81 31.72
CA ASN A 41 -0.05 11.39 31.71
C ASN A 41 1.01 10.46 31.12
N CYS A 42 1.78 10.92 30.12
CA CYS A 42 2.79 10.09 29.45
C CYS A 42 4.22 10.42 29.92
N THR A 43 4.46 10.48 31.23
CA THR A 43 5.80 10.63 31.82
C THR A 43 6.20 9.42 32.68
N GLY A 44 7.52 9.24 32.87
CA GLY A 44 8.08 8.31 33.85
C GLY A 44 7.67 6.85 33.68
N ALA A 45 7.10 6.25 34.74
CA ALA A 45 6.75 4.83 34.77
C ALA A 45 5.58 4.48 33.82
N ARG A 46 4.63 5.40 33.59
CA ARG A 46 3.51 5.18 32.66
C ARG A 46 3.98 5.10 31.22
N LEU A 47 4.91 5.98 30.81
CA LEU A 47 5.49 5.94 29.47
C LEU A 47 6.28 4.64 29.24
N ARG A 48 7.09 4.23 30.22
CA ARG A 48 7.83 2.96 30.16
C ARG A 48 6.90 1.75 30.07
N GLY A 49 5.81 1.74 30.83
CA GLY A 49 4.79 0.69 30.78
C GLY A 49 4.07 0.64 29.42
N PHE A 50 3.71 1.78 28.84
CA PHE A 50 3.13 1.83 27.50
C PHE A 50 4.11 1.32 26.44
N GLN A 51 5.36 1.81 26.46
CA GLN A 51 6.41 1.37 25.54
C GLN A 51 6.72 -0.13 25.66
N SER A 52 6.71 -0.69 26.87
CA SER A 52 6.91 -2.14 27.06
C SER A 52 5.73 -2.99 26.60
N THR A 53 4.55 -2.39 26.43
CA THR A 53 3.33 -3.08 25.98
C THR A 53 3.10 -2.90 24.49
N GLN A 54 3.79 -1.97 23.83
CA GLN A 54 3.70 -1.82 22.39
C GLN A 54 4.31 -3.04 21.70
N PRO A 55 3.60 -3.63 20.73
CA PRO A 55 4.11 -4.78 20.02
C PRO A 55 5.30 -4.37 19.15
N PRO A 56 6.33 -5.23 19.03
CA PRO A 56 7.59 -4.88 18.36
C PRO A 56 7.42 -4.47 16.90
N TYR A 57 6.34 -4.91 16.23
CA TYR A 57 6.07 -4.50 14.85
C TYR A 57 5.78 -2.99 14.72
N MET A 58 5.16 -2.32 15.70
CA MET A 58 4.91 -0.86 15.64
C MET A 58 6.21 -0.04 15.63
N ALA A 59 7.29 -0.55 16.25
CA ALA A 59 8.60 0.12 16.24
C ALA A 59 9.37 -0.08 14.92
N LEU A 60 9.02 -1.11 14.16
CA LEU A 60 9.63 -1.47 12.87
C LEU A 60 8.87 -0.84 11.69
N THR A 61 7.54 -0.85 11.72
CA THR A 61 6.70 -0.48 10.57
C THR A 61 6.75 1.00 10.19
N ASP A 62 7.04 1.91 11.12
CA ASP A 62 7.08 3.36 10.83
C ASP A 62 8.18 3.76 9.83
N ARG A 63 9.26 2.99 9.73
CA ARG A 63 10.39 3.27 8.83
C ARG A 63 10.42 2.41 7.57
N ASP A 64 9.72 1.27 7.58
CA ASP A 64 9.87 0.22 6.56
C ASP A 64 8.67 0.10 5.59
N LEU A 65 7.59 0.84 5.79
CA LEU A 65 6.39 0.76 4.94
C LEU A 65 6.67 1.12 3.47
N ILE A 66 7.39 2.23 3.23
CA ILE A 66 7.70 2.73 1.89
C ILE A 66 8.58 1.73 1.09
N PRO A 67 9.70 1.20 1.63
CA PRO A 67 10.47 0.16 0.97
C PRO A 67 9.65 -1.07 0.57
N VAL A 68 8.79 -1.56 1.47
CA VAL A 68 7.95 -2.74 1.20
C VAL A 68 6.96 -2.47 0.07
N CYS A 69 6.30 -1.31 0.07
CA CYS A 69 5.41 -0.90 -1.01
C CYS A 69 6.13 -0.83 -2.37
N ILE A 70 7.34 -0.26 -2.41
CA ILE A 70 8.09 -0.15 -3.66
C ILE A 70 8.54 -1.52 -4.17
N ILE A 71 9.04 -2.39 -3.28
CA ILE A 71 9.42 -3.76 -3.63
C ILE A 71 8.23 -4.51 -4.22
N ASN A 72 7.06 -4.42 -3.56
CA ASN A 72 5.83 -5.05 -4.05
C ASN A 72 5.40 -4.51 -5.44
N LEU A 73 5.39 -3.19 -5.62
CA LEU A 73 5.07 -2.55 -6.90
C LEU A 73 5.97 -3.08 -8.04
N LEU A 74 7.28 -3.02 -7.83
CA LEU A 74 8.25 -3.34 -8.87
C LEU A 74 8.26 -4.83 -9.19
N TRP A 75 8.07 -5.70 -8.18
CA TRP A 75 7.93 -7.14 -8.37
C TRP A 75 6.77 -7.47 -9.31
N TRP A 76 5.57 -6.95 -9.02
CA TRP A 76 4.38 -7.21 -9.81
C TRP A 76 4.45 -6.62 -11.22
N LEU A 77 4.98 -5.40 -11.38
CA LEU A 77 5.19 -4.82 -12.71
C LEU A 77 6.18 -5.62 -13.55
N CYS A 78 7.26 -6.12 -12.92
CA CYS A 78 8.23 -6.97 -13.58
C CYS A 78 7.60 -8.29 -14.03
N TRP A 79 6.78 -8.93 -13.18
CA TRP A 79 6.02 -10.12 -13.52
C TRP A 79 5.05 -9.87 -14.69
N CYS A 80 4.28 -8.78 -14.65
CA CYS A 80 3.37 -8.41 -15.74
C CYS A 80 4.12 -8.21 -17.06
N TRP A 81 5.27 -7.53 -17.02
CA TRP A 81 6.08 -7.28 -18.21
C TRP A 81 6.67 -8.55 -18.82
N GLN A 82 7.10 -9.50 -17.99
CA GLN A 82 7.61 -10.78 -18.46
C GLN A 82 6.50 -11.62 -19.09
N ASN A 83 5.33 -11.65 -18.46
CA ASN A 83 4.20 -12.47 -18.89
C ASN A 83 3.34 -11.84 -19.98
N ARG A 84 3.57 -10.58 -20.37
CA ARG A 84 2.77 -9.87 -21.40
C ARG A 84 2.70 -10.57 -22.76
N ARG A 85 3.67 -11.43 -23.06
CA ARG A 85 3.71 -12.18 -24.33
C ARG A 85 2.97 -13.52 -24.25
N ILE A 86 2.70 -14.02 -23.04
CA ILE A 86 2.07 -15.31 -22.79
C ILE A 86 0.60 -15.09 -22.37
N LEU A 87 0.37 -14.16 -21.44
CA LEU A 87 -0.94 -13.91 -20.84
C LEU A 87 -1.60 -12.68 -21.49
N PRO A 88 -2.71 -12.81 -22.22
CA PRO A 88 -3.37 -11.67 -22.88
C PRO A 88 -4.04 -10.69 -21.90
N TYR A 89 -4.36 -11.14 -20.68
CA TYR A 89 -4.99 -10.35 -19.61
C TYR A 89 -3.98 -9.67 -18.67
N TRP A 90 -2.68 -9.66 -19.01
CA TRP A 90 -1.60 -9.04 -18.21
C TRP A 90 -1.89 -7.56 -17.85
N TRP A 91 -2.61 -6.85 -18.72
CA TRP A 91 -2.95 -5.45 -18.54
C TRP A 91 -3.89 -5.23 -17.35
N LYS A 92 -4.79 -6.19 -17.04
CA LYS A 92 -5.69 -6.11 -15.89
C LYS A 92 -4.90 -6.09 -14.58
N CYS A 93 -3.92 -7.00 -14.45
CA CYS A 93 -3.01 -7.06 -13.32
C CYS A 93 -2.16 -5.77 -13.21
N GLY A 94 -1.58 -5.33 -14.33
CA GLY A 94 -0.79 -4.10 -14.38
C GLY A 94 -1.60 -2.86 -13.96
N MET A 95 -2.84 -2.73 -14.43
CA MET A 95 -3.74 -1.64 -14.04
C MET A 95 -4.11 -1.70 -12.57
N VAL A 96 -4.44 -2.87 -12.01
CA VAL A 96 -4.75 -3.03 -10.58
C VAL A 96 -3.56 -2.59 -9.74
N VAL A 97 -2.36 -3.06 -10.07
CA VAL A 97 -1.13 -2.74 -9.33
C VAL A 97 -0.86 -1.24 -9.37
N LEU A 98 -0.94 -0.61 -10.53
CA LEU A 98 -0.72 0.84 -10.66
C LEU A 98 -1.78 1.66 -9.94
N LEU A 99 -3.06 1.30 -10.08
CA LEU A 99 -4.16 2.00 -9.42
C LEU A 99 -4.08 1.88 -7.91
N LEU A 100 -3.82 0.69 -7.36
CA LEU A 100 -3.72 0.48 -5.92
C LEU A 100 -2.61 1.33 -5.30
N HIS A 101 -1.43 1.39 -5.94
CA HIS A 101 -0.31 2.20 -5.45
C HIS A 101 -0.56 3.70 -5.64
N ALA A 102 -1.20 4.12 -6.75
CA ALA A 102 -1.58 5.51 -6.95
C ALA A 102 -2.62 5.98 -5.92
N LEU A 103 -3.60 5.13 -5.58
CA LEU A 103 -4.61 5.44 -4.57
C LEU A 103 -4.00 5.42 -3.16
N ALA A 104 -3.04 4.54 -2.86
CA ALA A 104 -2.33 4.57 -1.57
C ALA A 104 -1.59 5.91 -1.33
N LEU A 105 -1.26 6.69 -2.37
CA LEU A 105 -0.74 8.04 -2.18
C LEU A 105 -1.78 9.00 -1.57
N LEU A 106 -3.08 8.73 -1.71
CA LEU A 106 -4.13 9.54 -1.08
C LEU A 106 -4.03 9.46 0.45
N GLU A 107 -3.73 8.29 0.99
CA GLU A 107 -3.45 8.11 2.42
C GLU A 107 -2.23 8.94 2.86
N LEU A 108 -1.20 9.03 2.01
CA LEU A 108 0.03 9.79 2.28
C LEU A 108 -0.12 11.31 2.15
N LEU A 109 -1.11 11.79 1.39
CA LEU A 109 -1.35 13.23 1.17
C LEU A 109 -1.98 13.92 2.37
N ASP A 110 -2.68 13.16 3.22
CA ASP A 110 -3.05 13.55 4.58
C ASP A 110 -3.71 14.95 4.68
N PHE A 111 -4.69 15.15 3.79
CA PHE A 111 -5.42 16.41 3.63
C PHE A 111 -6.58 16.53 4.64
N PRO A 112 -6.96 17.77 5.03
CA PRO A 112 -8.05 17.99 5.97
C PRO A 112 -9.39 17.49 5.42
N PRO A 113 -10.33 17.04 6.27
CA PRO A 113 -11.57 16.42 5.82
C PRO A 113 -12.38 17.34 4.90
N LEU A 114 -12.70 16.83 3.71
CA LEU A 114 -13.63 17.44 2.77
C LEU A 114 -15.03 17.47 3.41
N PHE A 115 -15.66 18.64 3.38
CA PHE A 115 -16.98 18.88 3.97
C PHE A 115 -17.11 18.47 5.45
N TRP A 116 -16.01 18.36 6.20
CA TRP A 116 -15.98 17.84 7.58
C TRP A 116 -16.46 16.39 7.75
N VAL A 117 -16.57 15.62 6.66
CA VAL A 117 -17.08 14.24 6.68
C VAL A 117 -16.10 13.25 6.04
N LEU A 118 -15.37 13.64 4.99
CA LEU A 118 -14.51 12.74 4.23
C LEU A 118 -13.04 13.12 4.41
N ASP A 119 -12.31 12.38 5.23
CA ASP A 119 -10.86 12.50 5.35
C ASP A 119 -10.12 11.73 4.24
N ALA A 120 -8.81 11.92 4.17
CA ALA A 120 -7.96 11.26 3.17
C ALA A 120 -8.06 9.73 3.21
N HIS A 121 -8.19 9.16 4.41
CA HIS A 121 -8.28 7.72 4.62
C HIS A 121 -9.64 7.15 4.16
N ALA A 122 -10.76 7.84 4.44
CA ALA A 122 -12.08 7.46 3.96
C ALA A 122 -12.19 7.55 2.43
N VAL A 123 -11.58 8.58 1.83
CA VAL A 123 -11.51 8.71 0.36
C VAL A 123 -10.68 7.58 -0.24
N TRP A 124 -9.58 7.18 0.41
CA TRP A 124 -8.80 6.01 -0.01
C TRP A 124 -9.66 4.73 0.00
N HIS A 125 -10.36 4.42 1.09
CA HIS A 125 -11.28 3.28 1.15
C HIS A 125 -12.32 3.31 0.04
N LEU A 126 -12.99 4.44 -0.18
CA LEU A 126 -14.00 4.58 -1.22
C LEU A 126 -13.42 4.36 -2.62
N SER A 127 -12.23 4.91 -2.89
CA SER A 127 -11.58 4.84 -4.19
C SER A 127 -11.06 3.44 -4.55
N THR A 128 -10.75 2.60 -3.57
CA THR A 128 -10.24 1.24 -3.81
C THR A 128 -11.35 0.23 -4.12
N VAL A 129 -12.61 0.51 -3.78
CA VAL A 129 -13.78 -0.34 -4.11
C VAL A 129 -13.83 -0.72 -5.60
N PRO A 130 -13.79 0.21 -6.58
CA PRO A 130 -13.83 -0.15 -8.00
C PRO A 130 -12.63 -1.01 -8.44
N VAL A 131 -11.46 -0.84 -7.83
CA VAL A 131 -10.23 -1.58 -8.19
C VAL A 131 -10.38 -3.08 -7.89
N HIS A 132 -11.13 -3.43 -6.85
CA HIS A 132 -11.36 -4.83 -6.49
C HIS A 132 -12.12 -5.59 -7.57
N PHE A 133 -13.10 -4.96 -8.24
CA PHE A 133 -13.82 -5.62 -9.34
C PHE A 133 -12.88 -5.95 -10.50
N LEU A 134 -11.94 -5.07 -10.84
CA LEU A 134 -10.94 -5.34 -11.86
C LEU A 134 -9.99 -6.47 -11.44
N PHE A 135 -9.60 -6.50 -10.17
CA PHE A 135 -8.78 -7.58 -9.62
C PHE A 135 -9.48 -8.94 -9.67
N TYR A 136 -10.76 -9.01 -9.31
CA TYR A 136 -11.55 -10.23 -9.45
C TYR A 136 -11.68 -10.68 -10.91
N SER A 137 -11.86 -9.74 -11.85
CA SER A 137 -11.88 -10.07 -13.28
C SER A 137 -10.55 -10.67 -13.74
N PHE A 138 -9.42 -10.17 -13.25
CA PHE A 138 -8.10 -10.77 -13.51
C PHE A 138 -7.99 -12.19 -12.94
N LEU A 139 -8.43 -12.42 -11.69
CA LEU A 139 -8.36 -13.75 -11.06
C LEU A 139 -9.19 -14.81 -11.79
N ILE A 140 -10.36 -14.41 -12.30
CA ILE A 140 -11.22 -15.31 -13.09
C ILE A 140 -10.50 -15.70 -14.40
N ASP A 141 -9.95 -14.73 -15.13
CA ASP A 141 -9.24 -15.00 -16.38
C ASP A 141 -8.01 -15.90 -16.16
N ASP A 142 -7.27 -15.66 -15.07
CA ASP A 142 -6.10 -16.45 -14.69
C ASP A 142 -6.49 -17.90 -14.36
N SER A 143 -7.55 -18.08 -13.57
CA SER A 143 -8.09 -19.39 -13.22
C SER A 143 -8.60 -20.14 -14.45
N LEU A 144 -9.30 -19.46 -15.36
CA LEU A 144 -9.78 -20.05 -16.62
C LEU A 144 -8.63 -20.44 -17.55
N HIS A 145 -7.57 -19.63 -17.60
CA HIS A 145 -6.38 -19.95 -18.37
C HIS A 145 -5.72 -21.22 -17.85
N LEU A 146 -5.50 -21.32 -16.53
CA LEU A 146 -4.92 -22.51 -15.88
C LEU A 146 -5.75 -23.76 -16.13
N LEU A 147 -7.08 -23.67 -15.96
CA LEU A 147 -7.99 -24.78 -16.25
C LEU A 147 -7.90 -25.28 -17.69
N ASN A 148 -7.80 -24.36 -18.66
CA ASN A 148 -7.70 -24.71 -20.08
C ASN A 148 -6.34 -25.29 -20.45
N THR A 149 -5.26 -24.85 -19.80
CA THR A 149 -3.91 -25.38 -20.05
C THR A 149 -3.64 -26.70 -19.36
N GLU A 150 -4.22 -26.94 -18.18
CA GLU A 150 -4.02 -28.17 -17.40
C GLU A 150 -4.98 -29.31 -17.79
N LYS A 151 -6.07 -29.01 -18.50
CA LYS A 151 -6.98 -30.04 -19.06
C LYS A 151 -6.78 -30.22 -20.56
N PRO A 152 -5.70 -30.84 -21.05
CA PRO A 152 -5.71 -31.40 -22.39
C PRO A 152 -6.56 -32.69 -22.36
N GLY A 153 -7.90 -32.58 -22.40
CA GLY A 153 -8.73 -33.77 -22.65
C GLY A 153 -10.19 -33.80 -22.17
N VAL A 154 -10.69 -32.83 -21.39
CA VAL A 154 -12.10 -32.83 -20.98
C VAL A 154 -12.83 -31.70 -21.70
N LYS A 155 -13.47 -32.02 -22.82
CA LYS A 155 -14.52 -31.18 -23.40
C LYS A 155 -15.67 -31.13 -22.39
N LEU A 156 -16.05 -29.93 -21.98
CA LEU A 156 -17.31 -29.70 -21.29
C LEU A 156 -18.35 -29.53 -22.40
N ASP A 157 -19.07 -30.61 -22.65
CA ASP A 157 -20.28 -30.65 -23.48
C ASP A 157 -21.46 -30.05 -22.71
#